data_AF-A0A317HF45-F1
#
_entry.id   AF-A0A317HF45-F1
#
_cell.length_a   1.000
_cell.length_b   1.000
_cell.length_c   1.000
_cell.angle_alpha   90.00
_cell.angle_beta   90.00
_cell.angle_gamma   90.00
#
_symmetry.space_group_name_H-M   'P 1'
#
loop_
_entity.id
_entity.type
_entity.pdbx_description
1 polymer ?
#
loop_
_entity_poly.entity_id
_entity_poly.type
_entity_poly.pdbx_seq_one_letter_code
_entity_poly.pdbx_strand_id
1 'polypeptide(L)'
;MSKIRCIIIEDEPLAVKVLSDYISDTPFLLLQEVFKDAILASDYLRKNDTDLIFLDIHLPKLKGMAFLKTLANPPSVIITTAYHQYAIEGFNLNVTDYLLKPFEFSRFLMAVNKVNEHRKLQEEQRDFIFVNLQKRKVKILLSEILYIESQREYIKIVTTKAEYLSKMGTQEIEDMLPSNHFKRIHRSFIVSIDKIDSYTAELVEINGVSIPIGRGYRDVIDKM
;
A
#
# COMPACT_ATOMS: atom_id res chain seq x y z
N MET A 1 0.52 -2.31 7.42
CA MET A 1 0.65 -1.97 5.98
C MET A 1 0.34 -3.21 5.17
N SER A 2 -0.62 -3.13 4.24
CA SER A 2 -0.90 -4.23 3.33
C SER A 2 0.26 -4.44 2.36
N LYS A 3 0.60 -5.71 2.07
CA LYS A 3 1.69 -6.07 1.13
C LYS A 3 1.44 -5.43 -0.24
N ILE A 4 2.51 -5.04 -0.92
CA ILE A 4 2.49 -4.58 -2.32
C ILE A 4 2.26 -5.78 -3.21
N ARG A 5 1.10 -5.84 -3.84
CA ARG A 5 0.72 -6.88 -4.79
C ARG A 5 1.48 -6.69 -6.09
N CYS A 6 2.25 -7.69 -6.51
CA CYS A 6 3.08 -7.60 -7.69
C CYS A 6 2.91 -8.79 -8.64
N ILE A 7 3.15 -8.54 -9.92
CA ILE A 7 3.21 -9.55 -10.97
C ILE A 7 4.54 -9.46 -11.71
N ILE A 8 4.95 -10.58 -12.31
CA ILE A 8 6.11 -10.64 -13.21
C ILE A 8 5.60 -10.87 -14.63
N ILE A 9 6.09 -10.10 -15.60
CA ILE A 9 5.86 -10.31 -17.02
C ILE A 9 7.23 -10.50 -17.69
N GLU A 10 7.59 -11.76 -17.91
CA GLU A 10 8.93 -12.21 -18.29
C GLU A 10 8.82 -13.60 -18.96
N ASP A 11 9.40 -13.76 -20.14
CA ASP A 11 9.41 -15.05 -20.85
C ASP A 11 10.63 -15.92 -20.52
N GLU A 12 11.71 -15.33 -19.99
CA GLU A 12 12.92 -16.06 -19.60
C GLU A 12 12.79 -16.75 -18.23
N PRO A 13 12.83 -18.11 -18.15
CA PRO A 13 12.60 -18.82 -16.89
C PRO A 13 13.61 -18.52 -15.78
N LEU A 14 14.86 -18.23 -16.13
CA LEU A 14 15.90 -17.90 -15.16
C LEU A 14 15.64 -16.53 -14.51
N ALA A 15 15.26 -15.53 -15.31
CA ALA A 15 14.89 -14.21 -14.80
C ALA A 15 13.64 -14.27 -13.91
N VAL A 16 12.62 -15.05 -14.32
CA VAL A 16 11.44 -15.33 -13.48
C VAL A 16 11.85 -15.91 -12.13
N LYS A 17 12.75 -16.89 -12.13
CA LYS A 17 13.22 -17.55 -10.90
C LYS A 17 13.92 -16.54 -9.98
N VAL A 18 14.88 -15.77 -10.50
CA VAL A 18 15.60 -14.76 -9.73
C VAL A 18 14.66 -13.73 -9.12
N LEU A 19 13.71 -13.19 -9.92
CA LEU A 19 12.72 -12.24 -9.42
C LEU A 19 11.81 -12.86 -8.36
N SER A 20 11.33 -14.08 -8.58
CA SER A 20 10.46 -14.80 -7.63
C SER A 20 11.16 -15.03 -6.29
N ASP A 21 12.42 -15.46 -6.33
CA ASP A 21 13.25 -15.68 -5.15
C ASP A 21 13.44 -14.37 -4.37
N TYR A 22 13.84 -13.29 -5.05
CA TYR A 22 14.01 -11.97 -4.42
C TYR A 22 12.72 -11.39 -3.86
N ILE A 23 11.58 -11.60 -4.53
CA ILE A 23 10.27 -11.19 -4.02
C ILE A 23 9.90 -11.98 -2.77
N SER A 24 10.17 -13.30 -2.74
CA SER A 24 9.92 -14.13 -1.56
C SER A 24 10.76 -13.68 -0.35
N ASP A 25 11.98 -13.24 -0.59
CA ASP A 25 12.89 -12.74 0.44
C ASP A 25 12.55 -11.30 0.91
N THR A 26 11.52 -10.68 0.33
CA THR A 26 11.11 -9.30 0.62
C THR A 26 9.71 -9.27 1.27
N PRO A 27 9.60 -9.13 2.62
CA PRO A 27 8.35 -9.35 3.35
C PRO A 27 7.16 -8.46 2.96
N PHE A 28 7.44 -7.25 2.47
CA PHE A 28 6.41 -6.27 2.09
C PHE A 28 5.88 -6.45 0.66
N LEU A 29 6.40 -7.42 -0.11
CA LEU A 29 5.91 -7.78 -1.43
C LEU A 29 5.03 -9.04 -1.37
N LEU A 30 4.13 -9.17 -2.33
CA LEU A 30 3.30 -10.34 -2.56
C LEU A 30 3.27 -10.64 -4.06
N LEU A 31 3.96 -11.69 -4.50
CA LEU A 31 3.86 -12.18 -5.87
C LEU A 31 2.50 -12.85 -6.09
N GLN A 32 1.69 -12.30 -6.98
CA GLN A 32 0.37 -12.85 -7.30
C GLN A 32 0.42 -13.83 -8.47
N GLU A 33 1.11 -13.47 -9.55
CA GLU A 33 1.11 -14.25 -10.79
C GLU A 33 2.31 -13.93 -11.68
N VAL A 34 2.67 -14.87 -12.56
CA VAL A 34 3.76 -14.73 -13.54
C VAL A 34 3.22 -14.96 -14.96
N PHE A 35 3.56 -14.06 -15.88
CA PHE A 35 3.13 -14.11 -17.28
C PHE A 35 4.32 -14.18 -18.21
N LYS A 36 4.24 -15.05 -19.22
CA LYS A 36 5.25 -15.15 -20.29
C LYS A 36 5.00 -14.19 -21.46
N ASP A 37 3.82 -13.58 -21.52
CA ASP A 37 3.52 -12.58 -22.53
C ASP A 37 2.59 -11.49 -22.00
N ALA A 38 2.69 -10.31 -22.62
CA ALA A 38 1.94 -9.13 -22.20
C ALA A 38 0.43 -9.23 -22.43
N ILE A 39 -0.02 -10.12 -23.33
CA ILE A 39 -1.45 -10.26 -23.65
C ILE A 39 -2.17 -10.93 -22.48
N LEU A 40 -1.60 -12.03 -21.96
CA LEU A 40 -2.13 -12.71 -20.77
C LEU A 40 -2.14 -11.79 -19.55
N ALA A 41 -1.09 -11.00 -19.38
CA ALA A 41 -1.01 -10.02 -18.29
C ALA A 41 -2.10 -8.94 -18.37
N SER A 42 -2.41 -8.45 -19.58
CA SER A 42 -3.49 -7.49 -19.80
C SER A 42 -4.84 -8.02 -19.34
N ASP A 43 -5.13 -9.30 -19.63
CA ASP A 43 -6.38 -9.94 -19.22
C ASP A 43 -6.50 -10.08 -17.69
N TYR A 44 -5.38 -10.31 -17.01
CA TYR A 44 -5.30 -10.36 -15.56
C TYR A 44 -5.51 -8.99 -14.92
N LEU A 45 -4.81 -7.96 -15.42
CA LEU A 45 -4.86 -6.59 -14.89
C LEU A 45 -6.26 -5.97 -14.98
N ARG A 46 -7.10 -6.40 -15.93
CA ARG A 46 -8.51 -5.94 -16.00
C ARG A 46 -9.41 -6.51 -14.90
N LYS A 47 -8.99 -7.60 -14.24
CA LYS A 47 -9.81 -8.36 -13.28
C LYS A 47 -9.27 -8.33 -11.86
N ASN A 48 -8.02 -7.92 -11.66
CA ASN A 48 -7.32 -8.00 -10.38
C ASN A 48 -6.57 -6.72 -10.08
N ASP A 49 -6.54 -6.33 -8.81
CA ASP A 49 -5.74 -5.20 -8.35
C ASP A 49 -4.26 -5.59 -8.28
N THR A 50 -3.41 -4.81 -8.94
CA THR A 50 -1.95 -4.96 -8.95
C THR A 50 -1.32 -3.62 -8.61
N ASP A 51 -0.36 -3.62 -7.69
CA ASP A 51 0.33 -2.40 -7.24
C ASP A 51 1.67 -2.19 -7.96
N LEU A 52 2.33 -3.29 -8.37
CA LEU A 52 3.64 -3.28 -9.00
C LEU A 52 3.76 -4.32 -10.12
N ILE A 53 4.35 -3.92 -11.25
CA ILE A 53 4.68 -4.81 -12.37
C ILE A 53 6.21 -4.85 -12.52
N PHE A 54 6.78 -6.06 -12.52
CA PHE A 54 8.11 -6.30 -13.07
C PHE A 54 7.96 -6.66 -14.55
N LEU A 55 8.47 -5.82 -15.43
CA LEU A 55 8.19 -5.92 -16.87
C LEU A 55 9.48 -6.07 -17.66
N ASP A 56 9.65 -7.21 -18.34
CA ASP A 56 10.69 -7.34 -19.36
C ASP A 56 10.37 -6.54 -20.62
N ILE A 57 11.39 -5.96 -21.25
CA ILE A 57 11.23 -5.21 -22.49
C ILE A 57 11.02 -6.14 -23.70
N HIS A 58 11.68 -7.29 -23.70
CA HIS A 58 11.78 -8.23 -24.82
C HIS A 58 10.82 -9.41 -24.68
N LEU A 59 9.54 -9.08 -24.56
CA LEU A 59 8.49 -10.10 -24.53
C LEU A 59 8.13 -10.62 -25.93
N PRO A 60 7.65 -11.88 -26.02
CA PRO A 60 7.10 -12.43 -27.25
C PRO A 60 5.79 -11.71 -27.63
N LYS A 61 5.55 -11.60 -28.94
CA LYS A 61 4.37 -10.98 -29.59
C LYS A 61 4.23 -9.46 -29.39
N LEU A 62 4.37 -8.95 -28.16
CA LEU A 62 4.23 -7.53 -27.83
C LEU A 62 5.36 -7.09 -26.91
N LYS A 63 6.21 -6.18 -27.37
CA LYS A 63 7.31 -5.62 -26.57
C LYS A 63 6.78 -4.93 -25.31
N GLY A 64 7.50 -5.05 -24.20
CA GLY A 64 7.09 -4.50 -22.90
C GLY A 64 6.81 -2.99 -22.93
N MET A 65 7.65 -2.23 -23.62
CA MET A 65 7.45 -0.77 -23.78
C MET A 65 6.17 -0.43 -24.55
N ALA A 66 5.82 -1.23 -25.56
CA ALA A 66 4.59 -1.05 -26.31
C ALA A 66 3.38 -1.44 -25.45
N PHE A 67 3.48 -2.54 -24.69
CA PHE A 67 2.48 -2.94 -23.70
C PHE A 67 2.21 -1.84 -22.67
N LEU A 68 3.26 -1.26 -22.08
CA LEU A 68 3.11 -0.21 -21.07
C LEU A 68 2.33 1.00 -21.61
N LYS A 69 2.56 1.40 -22.87
CA LYS A 69 1.82 2.49 -23.54
C LYS A 69 0.33 2.18 -23.73
N THR A 70 -0.10 0.92 -23.65
CA THR A 70 -1.52 0.55 -23.75
C THR A 70 -2.29 0.68 -22.44
N LEU A 71 -1.57 0.81 -21.30
CA LEU A 71 -2.19 0.92 -19.98
C LEU A 71 -2.55 2.39 -19.71
N ALA A 72 -3.83 2.68 -19.48
CA ALA A 72 -4.29 4.04 -19.20
C ALA A 72 -3.81 4.56 -17.84
N ASN A 73 -3.87 3.71 -16.81
CA ASN A 73 -3.40 3.98 -15.45
C ASN A 73 -2.54 2.81 -14.99
N PRO A 74 -1.28 2.70 -15.44
CA PRO A 74 -0.43 1.59 -15.06
C PRO A 74 -0.15 1.63 -13.54
N PRO A 75 -0.05 0.46 -12.87
CA PRO A 75 0.57 0.36 -11.56
C PRO A 75 2.01 0.88 -11.57
N SER A 76 2.69 0.87 -10.43
CA SER A 76 4.14 1.12 -10.43
C SER A 76 4.84 0.10 -11.33
N VAL A 77 5.84 0.51 -12.10
CA VAL A 77 6.54 -0.38 -13.04
C VAL A 77 8.03 -0.35 -12.78
N ILE A 78 8.61 -1.53 -12.55
CA ILE A 78 10.05 -1.74 -12.59
C ILE A 78 10.36 -2.50 -13.87
N ILE A 79 11.10 -1.85 -14.77
CA ILE A 79 11.51 -2.49 -16.01
C ILE A 79 12.69 -3.42 -15.72
N THR A 80 12.68 -4.61 -16.32
CA THR A 80 13.85 -5.49 -16.39
C THR A 80 14.33 -5.58 -17.84
N THR A 81 15.65 -5.55 -18.05
CA THR A 81 16.22 -5.54 -19.41
C THR A 81 17.69 -5.95 -19.41
N ALA A 82 18.16 -6.61 -20.47
CA ALA A 82 19.60 -6.82 -20.69
C ALA A 82 20.29 -5.61 -21.35
N TYR A 83 19.54 -4.56 -21.72
CA TYR A 83 20.04 -3.46 -22.57
C TYR A 83 19.92 -2.11 -21.88
N HIS A 84 21.04 -1.41 -21.75
CA HIS A 84 21.14 -0.10 -21.10
C HIS A 84 20.37 1.01 -21.84
N GLN A 85 20.30 0.94 -23.17
CA GLN A 85 19.74 1.99 -24.02
C GLN A 85 18.25 2.32 -23.74
N TYR A 86 17.49 1.38 -23.15
CA TYR A 86 16.07 1.59 -22.84
C TYR A 86 15.83 2.29 -21.50
N ALA A 87 16.87 2.51 -20.69
CA ALA A 87 16.76 3.29 -19.46
C ALA A 87 16.33 4.74 -19.73
N ILE A 88 16.68 5.29 -20.90
CA ILE A 88 16.29 6.65 -21.31
C ILE A 88 14.82 6.68 -21.77
N GLU A 89 14.37 5.66 -22.52
CA GLU A 89 13.03 5.68 -23.12
C GLU A 89 11.91 5.53 -22.09
N GLY A 90 12.06 4.67 -21.08
CA GLY A 90 11.00 4.51 -20.08
C GLY A 90 10.94 5.65 -19.03
N PHE A 91 11.93 6.55 -18.97
CA PHE A 91 11.78 7.80 -18.23
C PHE A 91 10.58 8.60 -18.78
N ASN A 92 10.38 8.57 -20.10
CA ASN A 92 9.21 9.19 -20.74
C ASN A 92 7.88 8.47 -20.43
N LEU A 93 7.92 7.25 -19.87
CA LEU A 93 6.75 6.47 -19.50
C LEU A 93 6.51 6.43 -18.00
N ASN A 94 7.17 7.30 -17.23
CA ASN A 94 7.03 7.40 -15.77
C ASN A 94 7.22 6.06 -15.03
N VAL A 95 8.15 5.21 -15.49
CA VAL A 95 8.48 3.99 -14.75
C VAL A 95 9.20 4.33 -13.44
N THR A 96 9.01 3.49 -12.43
CA THR A 96 9.54 3.73 -11.09
C THR A 96 11.04 3.46 -11.01
N ASP A 97 11.52 2.38 -11.65
CA ASP A 97 12.94 2.06 -11.70
C ASP A 97 13.29 1.03 -12.79
N TYR A 98 14.58 0.72 -12.92
CA TYR A 98 15.14 -0.25 -13.88
C TYR A 98 16.10 -1.25 -13.24
N LEU A 99 15.94 -2.51 -13.61
CA LEU A 99 16.86 -3.60 -13.28
C LEU A 99 17.54 -4.10 -14.55
N LEU A 100 18.83 -3.79 -14.68
CA LEU A 100 19.65 -4.28 -15.76
C LEU A 100 20.10 -5.72 -15.44
N LYS A 101 19.80 -6.68 -16.32
CA LYS A 101 20.21 -8.09 -16.18
C LYS A 101 21.70 -8.25 -16.52
N PRO A 102 22.48 -9.04 -15.74
CA PRO A 102 22.13 -9.59 -14.43
C PRO A 102 22.14 -8.53 -13.32
N PHE A 103 21.22 -8.62 -12.36
CA PHE A 103 21.14 -7.70 -11.22
C PHE A 103 21.23 -8.43 -9.88
N GLU A 104 21.94 -7.79 -8.96
CA GLU A 104 22.09 -8.23 -7.57
C GLU A 104 20.84 -7.93 -6.74
N PHE A 105 20.63 -8.68 -5.66
CA PHE A 105 19.51 -8.47 -4.73
C PHE A 105 19.49 -7.05 -4.15
N SER A 106 20.65 -6.46 -3.87
CA SER A 106 20.75 -5.07 -3.38
C SER A 106 20.13 -4.07 -4.35
N ARG A 107 20.34 -4.26 -5.66
CA ARG A 107 19.79 -3.39 -6.71
C ARG A 107 18.28 -3.55 -6.84
N PHE A 108 17.79 -4.79 -6.73
CA PHE A 108 16.37 -5.11 -6.65
C PHE A 108 15.72 -4.41 -5.44
N LEU A 109 16.31 -4.54 -4.25
CA LEU A 109 15.81 -3.90 -3.02
C LEU A 109 15.69 -2.38 -3.16
N MET A 110 16.70 -1.72 -3.74
CA MET A 110 16.63 -0.28 -4.00
C MET A 110 15.43 0.10 -4.89
N ALA A 111 15.14 -0.69 -5.93
CA ALA A 111 14.04 -0.43 -6.84
C ALA A 111 12.68 -0.59 -6.16
N VAL A 112 12.47 -1.67 -5.39
CA VAL A 112 11.19 -1.93 -4.71
C VAL A 112 10.96 -1.00 -3.52
N ASN A 113 12.02 -0.50 -2.88
CA ASN A 113 11.90 0.50 -1.82
C ASN A 113 11.38 1.85 -2.36
N LYS A 114 11.79 2.27 -3.56
CA LYS A 114 11.21 3.46 -4.20
C LYS A 114 9.69 3.32 -4.41
N VAL A 115 9.23 2.14 -4.85
CA VAL A 115 7.79 1.85 -4.99
C VAL A 115 7.08 2.01 -3.64
N ASN A 116 7.68 1.48 -2.57
CA ASN A 116 7.13 1.58 -1.22
C ASN A 116 7.10 3.02 -0.70
N GLU A 117 8.13 3.82 -0.94
CA GLU A 117 8.19 5.24 -0.56
C GLU A 117 7.13 6.07 -1.29
N HIS A 118 6.99 5.89 -2.60
CA HIS A 118 5.95 6.57 -3.38
C HIS A 118 4.54 6.23 -2.89
N ARG A 119 4.32 4.96 -2.51
CA ARG A 119 3.05 4.53 -1.93
C ARG A 119 2.79 5.20 -0.58
N LYS A 120 3.80 5.27 0.30
CA LYS A 120 3.67 5.98 1.58
C LYS A 120 3.32 7.45 1.38
N LEU A 121 3.99 8.15 0.47
CA LEU A 121 3.69 9.54 0.14
C LEU A 121 2.24 9.74 -0.37
N GLN A 122 1.71 8.81 -1.16
CA GLN A 122 0.30 8.85 -1.58
C GLN A 122 -0.68 8.54 -0.45
N GLU A 123 -0.33 7.63 0.46
CA GLU A 123 -1.12 7.36 1.67
C GLU A 123 -1.13 8.59 2.60
N GLU A 124 -0.02 9.32 2.71
CA GLU A 124 0.11 10.57 3.48
C GLU A 124 -0.75 11.72 2.91
N GLN A 125 -1.00 11.75 1.59
CA GLN A 125 -1.86 12.76 0.94
C GLN A 125 -3.36 12.48 1.02
N ARG A 126 -3.80 11.36 1.61
CA ARG A 126 -5.25 11.09 1.74
C ARG A 126 -5.84 11.96 2.85
N ASP A 127 -6.61 12.98 2.48
CA ASP A 127 -7.31 13.83 3.46
C ASP A 127 -8.63 13.22 3.98
N PHE A 128 -9.09 12.10 3.41
CA PHE A 128 -10.39 11.51 3.74
C PHE A 128 -10.47 10.01 3.47
N ILE A 129 -11.48 9.38 4.09
CA ILE A 129 -11.91 8.00 3.83
C ILE A 129 -13.39 7.96 3.44
N PHE A 130 -13.78 6.94 2.68
CA PHE A 130 -15.18 6.63 2.44
C PHE A 130 -15.60 5.43 3.29
N VAL A 131 -16.61 5.63 4.14
CA VAL A 131 -17.13 4.58 5.02
C VAL A 131 -18.55 4.23 4.61
N ASN A 132 -18.83 2.92 4.53
CA ASN A 132 -20.18 2.43 4.24
C ASN A 132 -21.05 2.61 5.49
N LEU A 133 -22.05 3.48 5.42
CA LEU A 133 -23.06 3.66 6.46
C LEU A 133 -24.41 3.24 5.88
N GLN A 134 -24.91 2.09 6.33
CA GLN A 134 -26.13 1.46 5.81
C GLN A 134 -26.08 1.25 4.28
N LYS A 135 -26.80 2.08 3.50
CA LYS A 135 -26.90 1.98 2.04
C LYS A 135 -26.14 3.09 1.30
N ARG A 136 -25.29 3.86 1.97
CA ARG A 136 -24.52 4.95 1.35
C ARG A 136 -23.06 4.96 1.77
N LYS A 137 -22.18 5.39 0.86
CA LYS A 137 -20.80 5.76 1.19
C LYS A 137 -20.77 7.20 1.69
N VAL A 138 -20.22 7.42 2.88
CA VAL A 138 -20.06 8.74 3.47
C VAL A 138 -18.58 9.09 3.49
N LYS A 139 -18.24 10.28 2.98
CA LYS A 139 -16.90 10.85 3.06
C LYS A 139 -16.67 11.37 4.47
N ILE A 140 -15.60 10.94 5.12
CA ILE A 140 -15.16 11.42 6.43
C ILE A 140 -13.76 12.00 6.25
N LEU A 141 -13.57 13.27 6.62
CA LEU A 141 -12.26 13.90 6.58
C LEU A 141 -11.40 13.36 7.72
N LEU A 142 -10.17 12.97 7.42
CA LEU A 142 -9.25 12.43 8.42
C LEU A 142 -8.90 13.45 9.50
N SER A 143 -8.76 14.72 9.11
CA SER A 143 -8.47 15.84 10.02
C SER A 143 -9.57 16.10 11.07
N GLU A 144 -10.77 15.54 10.86
CA GLU A 144 -11.90 15.62 11.77
C GLU A 144 -11.97 14.43 12.73
N ILE A 145 -11.31 13.30 12.43
CA ILE A 145 -11.37 12.10 13.26
C ILE A 145 -10.57 12.33 14.54
N LEU A 146 -11.21 12.09 15.69
CA LEU A 146 -10.61 12.15 17.02
C LEU A 146 -10.09 10.77 17.42
N TYR A 147 -10.99 9.79 17.44
CA TYR A 147 -10.68 8.41 17.73
C TYR A 147 -11.73 7.49 17.12
N ILE A 148 -11.39 6.22 17.05
CA ILE A 148 -12.23 5.14 16.53
C ILE A 148 -12.31 4.06 17.59
N GLU A 149 -13.53 3.64 17.90
CA GLU A 149 -13.87 2.66 18.92
C GLU A 149 -14.52 1.43 18.27
N SER A 150 -14.03 0.25 18.62
CA SER A 150 -14.66 -1.02 18.28
C SER A 150 -15.75 -1.39 19.27
N GLN A 151 -16.97 -1.56 18.75
CA GLN A 151 -18.18 -1.91 19.51
C GLN A 151 -18.80 -3.19 18.94
N ARG A 152 -18.32 -4.34 19.44
CA ARG A 152 -18.72 -5.69 18.98
C ARG A 152 -18.47 -5.88 17.48
N GLU A 153 -19.52 -5.81 16.67
CA GLU A 153 -19.50 -6.00 15.21
C GLU A 153 -19.53 -4.67 14.44
N TYR A 154 -19.47 -3.55 15.16
CA TYR A 154 -19.47 -2.21 14.60
C TYR A 154 -18.20 -1.44 14.98
N ILE A 155 -17.87 -0.46 14.15
CA ILE A 155 -16.85 0.55 14.37
C ILE A 155 -17.54 1.90 14.51
N LYS A 156 -17.33 2.54 15.65
CA LYS A 156 -17.74 3.91 15.93
C LYS A 156 -16.59 4.85 15.62
N ILE A 157 -16.77 5.72 14.64
CA ILE A 157 -15.81 6.76 14.24
C ILE A 157 -16.27 8.06 14.87
N VAL A 158 -15.50 8.57 15.83
CA VAL A 158 -15.80 9.82 16.53
C VAL A 158 -15.02 10.94 15.87
N THR A 159 -15.72 11.99 15.45
CA THR A 159 -15.12 13.16 14.81
C THR A 159 -15.45 14.43 15.60
N THR A 160 -14.83 15.54 15.24
CA THR A 160 -15.15 16.87 15.79
C THR A 160 -16.57 17.34 15.48
N LYS A 161 -17.24 16.75 14.48
CA LYS A 161 -18.57 17.18 14.02
C LYS A 161 -19.69 16.22 14.39
N ALA A 162 -19.42 14.91 14.30
CA ALA A 162 -20.41 13.86 14.46
C ALA A 162 -19.78 12.51 14.78
N GLU A 163 -20.62 11.55 15.12
CA GLU A 163 -20.25 10.15 15.28
C GLU A 163 -20.84 9.31 14.14
N TYR A 164 -20.07 8.36 13.64
CA TYR A 164 -20.50 7.46 12.56
C TYR A 164 -20.36 6.00 13.00
N LEU A 165 -21.36 5.18 12.70
CA LEU A 165 -21.35 3.75 13.04
C LEU A 165 -21.38 2.89 11.78
N SER A 166 -20.30 2.15 11.52
CA SER A 166 -20.16 1.28 10.36
C SER A 166 -20.01 -0.18 10.78
N LYS A 167 -20.58 -1.10 9.99
CA LYS A 167 -20.45 -2.55 10.21
C LYS A 167 -19.18 -3.03 9.51
N MET A 168 -18.05 -2.96 10.20
CA MET A 168 -16.73 -3.36 9.69
C MET A 168 -15.79 -3.76 10.84
N GLY A 169 -14.67 -4.40 10.53
CA GLY A 169 -13.68 -4.83 11.53
C GLY A 169 -12.66 -3.73 11.90
N THR A 170 -12.03 -3.83 13.07
CA THR A 170 -10.97 -2.89 13.49
C THR A 170 -9.77 -2.90 12.54
N GLN A 171 -9.36 -4.07 12.05
CA GLN A 171 -8.25 -4.16 11.10
C GLN A 171 -8.61 -3.50 9.76
N GLU A 172 -9.85 -3.68 9.31
CA GLU A 172 -10.33 -3.11 8.05
C GLU A 172 -10.31 -1.58 8.08
N ILE A 173 -10.75 -0.96 9.17
CA ILE A 173 -10.66 0.51 9.30
C ILE A 173 -9.22 0.97 9.51
N GLU A 174 -8.39 0.20 10.24
CA GLU A 174 -6.97 0.49 10.43
C GLU A 174 -6.21 0.55 9.10
N ASP A 175 -6.50 -0.38 8.18
CA ASP A 175 -5.89 -0.42 6.84
C ASP A 175 -6.33 0.75 5.94
N MET A 176 -7.41 1.45 6.29
CA MET A 176 -7.89 2.64 5.57
C MET A 176 -7.24 3.94 6.06
N LEU A 177 -6.53 3.92 7.18
CA LEU A 177 -5.99 5.10 7.84
C LEU A 177 -4.47 5.23 7.61
N PRO A 178 -3.96 6.46 7.36
CA PRO A 178 -2.53 6.71 7.33
C PRO A 178 -1.89 6.40 8.70
N SER A 179 -0.98 5.43 8.71
CA SER A 179 -0.36 4.93 9.95
C SER A 179 0.56 5.93 10.67
N ASN A 180 0.88 7.05 10.01
CA ASN A 180 1.61 8.18 10.57
C ASN A 180 0.69 9.16 11.32
N HIS A 181 -0.61 9.21 11.01
CA HIS A 181 -1.58 10.09 11.69
C HIS A 181 -2.47 9.33 12.68
N PHE A 182 -2.61 8.01 12.51
CA PHE A 182 -3.48 7.17 13.34
C PHE A 182 -2.70 6.00 13.94
N LYS A 183 -2.91 5.75 15.24
CA LYS A 183 -2.29 4.64 15.96
C LYS A 183 -3.31 3.84 16.73
N ARG A 184 -3.24 2.52 16.59
CA ARG A 184 -3.96 1.61 17.46
C ARG A 184 -3.26 1.52 18.81
N ILE A 185 -3.96 1.96 19.86
CA ILE A 185 -3.44 2.00 21.24
C ILE A 185 -4.12 0.98 22.15
N HIS A 186 -5.17 0.32 21.67
CA HIS A 186 -5.89 -0.72 22.39
C HIS A 186 -6.53 -1.68 21.38
N ARG A 187 -6.90 -2.89 21.83
CA ARG A 187 -7.61 -3.85 20.96
C ARG A 187 -8.89 -3.26 20.36
N SER A 188 -9.49 -2.28 21.03
CA SER A 188 -10.73 -1.60 20.64
C SER A 188 -10.56 -0.14 20.26
N PHE A 189 -9.35 0.45 20.29
CA PHE A 189 -9.20 1.89 20.03
C PHE A 189 -8.05 2.19 19.06
N ILE A 190 -8.35 3.04 18.10
CA ILE A 190 -7.40 3.73 17.22
C ILE A 190 -7.57 5.23 17.47
N VAL A 191 -6.49 5.96 17.68
CA VAL A 191 -6.53 7.39 17.97
C VAL A 191 -5.83 8.19 16.88
N SER A 192 -6.28 9.42 16.66
CA SER A 192 -5.52 10.40 15.87
C SER A 192 -4.42 11.00 16.74
N ILE A 193 -3.18 10.93 16.27
CA ILE A 193 -2.01 11.40 17.02
C ILE A 193 -2.07 12.92 17.24
N ASP A 194 -2.42 13.67 16.19
CA ASP A 194 -2.49 15.14 16.23
C ASP A 194 -3.63 15.69 17.10
N LYS A 195 -4.50 14.80 17.62
CA LYS A 195 -5.65 15.16 18.48
C LYS A 195 -5.42 14.76 19.94
N ILE A 196 -4.26 14.21 20.28
CA ILE A 196 -3.93 13.86 21.66
C ILE A 196 -3.68 15.14 22.45
N ASP A 197 -4.47 15.35 23.50
CA ASP A 197 -4.31 16.48 24.43
C ASP A 197 -3.24 16.15 25.48
N SER A 198 -3.30 14.94 26.03
CA SER A 198 -2.36 14.44 27.04
C SER A 198 -2.29 12.91 27.01
N TYR A 199 -1.22 12.32 27.55
CA TYR A 199 -1.14 10.87 27.72
C TYR A 199 -0.30 10.47 28.94
N THR A 200 -0.55 9.25 29.41
CA THR A 200 0.23 8.55 30.43
C THR A 200 0.58 7.15 29.91
N ALA A 201 1.20 6.31 30.75
CA ALA A 201 1.46 4.90 30.40
C ALA A 201 0.17 4.05 30.30
N GLU A 202 -0.98 4.59 30.68
CA GLU A 202 -2.25 3.86 30.86
C GLU A 202 -3.41 4.46 30.08
N LEU A 203 -3.37 5.76 29.81
CA LEU A 203 -4.49 6.51 29.22
C LEU A 203 -3.98 7.55 28.22
N VAL A 204 -4.77 7.80 27.18
CA VAL A 204 -4.67 8.94 26.27
C VAL A 204 -5.90 9.80 26.43
N GLU A 205 -5.75 11.11 26.51
CA GLU A 205 -6.85 12.07 26.58
C GLU A 205 -7.03 12.76 25.23
N ILE A 206 -8.26 12.74 24.71
CA ILE A 206 -8.64 13.38 23.44
C ILE A 206 -10.00 14.05 23.61
N ASN A 207 -10.04 15.36 23.44
CA ASN A 207 -11.26 16.18 23.55
C ASN A 207 -12.01 15.91 24.88
N GLY A 208 -11.27 15.79 25.99
CA GLY A 208 -11.79 15.49 27.32
C GLY A 208 -12.25 14.04 27.55
N VAL A 209 -12.01 13.13 26.60
CA VAL A 209 -12.32 11.70 26.73
C VAL A 209 -11.05 10.93 27.06
N SER A 210 -11.06 10.17 28.16
CA SER A 210 -9.95 9.27 28.53
C SER A 210 -10.09 7.89 27.85
N ILE A 211 -9.11 7.54 27.02
CA ILE A 211 -9.04 6.30 26.25
C ILE A 211 -7.94 5.39 26.82
N PRO A 212 -8.25 4.15 27.21
CA PRO A 212 -7.25 3.25 27.80
C PRO A 212 -6.24 2.74 26.77
N ILE A 213 -4.98 2.65 27.19
CA ILE A 213 -3.90 2.01 26.44
C ILE A 213 -3.85 0.53 26.82
N GLY A 214 -3.91 -0.35 25.83
CA GLY A 214 -3.77 -1.78 26.03
C GLY A 214 -2.34 -2.16 26.40
N ARG A 215 -2.17 -3.15 27.27
CA ARG A 215 -0.83 -3.61 27.74
C ARG A 215 0.16 -3.91 26.61
N GLY A 216 -0.30 -4.49 25.50
CA GLY A 216 0.52 -4.80 24.32
C GLY A 216 0.80 -3.62 23.38
N TYR A 217 0.31 -2.42 23.71
CA TYR A 217 0.40 -1.22 22.88
C TYR A 217 1.17 -0.07 23.56
N ARG A 218 1.77 -0.30 24.73
CA ARG A 218 2.50 0.74 25.49
C ARG A 218 3.66 1.34 24.69
N ASP A 219 4.47 0.50 24.06
CA ASP A 219 5.59 0.92 23.21
C ASP A 219 5.16 1.76 21.98
N VAL A 220 3.87 1.74 21.62
CA VAL A 220 3.36 2.54 20.50
C VAL A 220 3.32 4.02 20.86
N ILE A 221 3.01 4.34 22.12
CA ILE A 221 2.91 5.71 22.66
C ILE A 221 4.29 6.34 22.82
N ASP A 222 5.26 5.56 23.32
CA ASP A 222 6.65 6.02 23.49
C ASP A 222 7.35 6.31 22.14
N LYS A 223 6.76 5.88 21.03
CA LYS A 223 7.27 6.02 19.66
C LYS A 223 6.38 6.92 18.78
N MET A 224 5.44 7.66 19.37
CA MET A 224 4.63 8.67 18.67
C MET A 224 5.43 9.93 18.36
#